data_AF-A0A6A6IHC9-F1
#
_entry.id   AF-A0A6A6IHC9-F1
#
_cell.length_a   1.000
_cell.length_b   1.000
_cell.length_c   1.000
_cell.angle_alpha   90.00
_cell.angle_beta   90.00
_cell.angle_gamma   90.00
#
_symmetry.space_group_name_H-M   'P 1'
#
loop_
_entity.id
_entity.type
_entity.pdbx_description
1 polymer ?
#
loop_
_entity_poly.entity_id
_entity_poly.type
_entity_poly.pdbx_seq_one_letter_code
_entity_poly.pdbx_strand_id
1 'polypeptide(L)'
;KRSRYLLGYPSLAAFIASDRDYTSAICKRFNRLAARNLLHLQSELAELQAQQDELDRAERSGGRAVKQFSRNWPDFCAAALSDDRQKQRKILADTIHSVLKEYREALVFESHLATLPRPPKSTLQAFRCHFFNGDPKFGFPTLGANSASLFDDPDDLVVLGVHEDRDRLTAFVQDRLAWIFQTKASDGNIAYVSDRRIAGFVAILSTVNAAALLIGGIVSLYSVSSSRKKLGIIAVFTTLFAINVGVLTNARRAELFAASAGYAAVLVVFVSGNLGVTGTANVGA
;
A
#
# COMPACT_ATOMS: atom_id res chain seq x y z
N LYS A 1 27.03 19.01 -9.95
CA LYS A 1 26.72 19.96 -11.05
C LYS A 1 25.37 20.62 -10.75
N ARG A 2 25.35 21.89 -10.31
CA ARG A 2 24.09 22.63 -10.07
C ARG A 2 23.32 22.76 -11.40
N SER A 3 22.03 22.49 -11.37
CA SER A 3 21.17 22.16 -12.53
C SER A 3 21.01 23.30 -13.54
N ARG A 4 21.01 22.93 -14.82
CA ARG A 4 20.90 23.77 -16.04
C ARG A 4 19.47 24.29 -16.32
N TYR A 5 18.54 24.12 -15.38
CA TYR A 5 17.11 24.34 -15.58
C TYR A 5 16.61 25.57 -14.83
N LEU A 6 15.70 26.32 -15.45
CA LEU A 6 15.00 27.43 -14.83
C LEU A 6 14.20 26.94 -13.61
N LEU A 7 14.25 27.72 -12.53
CA LEU A 7 13.51 27.43 -11.32
C LEU A 7 12.00 27.47 -11.58
N GLY A 8 11.29 26.40 -11.25
CA GLY A 8 9.86 26.24 -11.49
C GLY A 8 9.52 24.83 -11.97
N TYR A 9 8.58 24.71 -12.90
CA TYR A 9 8.23 23.43 -13.52
C TYR A 9 9.45 22.69 -14.11
N PRO A 10 10.39 23.33 -14.84
CA PRO A 10 11.52 22.62 -15.44
C PRO A 10 12.45 22.00 -14.40
N SER A 11 12.84 22.76 -13.36
CA SER A 11 13.71 22.26 -12.30
C SER A 11 13.04 21.18 -11.46
N LEU A 12 11.75 21.36 -11.12
CA LEU A 12 11.01 20.40 -10.31
C LEU A 12 10.75 19.08 -11.07
N ALA A 13 10.38 19.16 -12.35
CA ALA A 13 10.22 17.98 -13.19
C ALA A 13 11.55 17.22 -13.38
N ALA A 14 12.66 17.95 -13.59
CA ALA A 14 13.98 17.35 -13.68
C ALA A 14 14.40 16.68 -12.36
N PHE A 15 14.07 17.27 -11.22
CA PHE A 15 14.29 16.67 -9.91
C PHE A 15 13.47 15.38 -9.74
N ILE A 16 12.16 15.42 -10.02
CA ILE A 16 11.29 14.23 -9.93
C ILE A 16 11.78 13.11 -10.85
N ALA A 17 12.17 13.43 -12.08
CA ALA A 17 12.65 12.46 -13.05
C ALA A 17 14.08 11.95 -12.78
N SER A 18 14.85 12.63 -11.91
CA SER A 18 16.22 12.22 -11.57
C SER A 18 16.27 11.05 -10.60
N ASP A 19 15.20 10.83 -9.84
CA ASP A 19 15.09 9.70 -8.93
C ASP A 19 14.72 8.42 -9.67
N ARG A 20 15.63 7.43 -9.63
CA ARG A 20 15.45 6.14 -10.29
C ARG A 20 14.43 5.26 -9.58
N ASP A 21 14.25 5.46 -8.28
CA ASP A 21 13.38 4.63 -7.45
C ASP A 21 11.94 5.21 -7.38
N TYR A 22 11.66 6.31 -8.10
CA TYR A 22 10.37 7.00 -8.17
C TYR A 22 9.78 7.42 -6.80
N THR A 23 10.60 7.44 -5.75
CA THR A 23 10.23 7.84 -4.40
C THR A 23 10.01 9.36 -4.28
N SER A 24 10.67 10.17 -5.13
CA SER A 24 10.42 11.61 -5.23
C SER A 24 9.28 11.97 -6.18
N ALA A 25 8.66 11.00 -6.86
CA ALA A 25 7.48 11.20 -7.70
C ALA A 25 6.22 11.36 -6.83
N ILE A 26 6.21 12.43 -6.03
CA ILE A 26 5.12 12.79 -5.14
C ILE A 26 4.10 13.64 -5.89
N CYS A 27 2.84 13.23 -5.86
CA CYS A 27 1.74 13.95 -6.47
C CYS A 27 0.63 14.22 -5.46
N LYS A 28 -0.11 15.31 -5.68
CA LYS A 28 -1.33 15.61 -4.92
C LYS A 28 -2.48 14.77 -5.46
N ARG A 29 -3.23 14.12 -4.56
CA ARG A 29 -4.40 13.29 -4.88
C ARG A 29 -5.64 14.11 -5.17
N PHE A 30 -5.74 15.30 -4.55
CA PHE A 30 -6.92 16.16 -4.61
C PHE A 30 -8.19 15.49 -4.04
N ASN A 31 -8.07 14.77 -2.92
CA ASN A 31 -9.14 13.98 -2.29
C ASN A 31 -10.45 14.77 -2.14
N ARG A 32 -10.40 16.04 -1.74
CA ARG A 32 -11.59 16.88 -1.60
C ARG A 32 -12.29 17.17 -2.93
N LEU A 33 -11.52 17.44 -3.99
CA LEU A 33 -12.09 17.68 -5.33
C LEU A 33 -12.62 16.39 -5.94
N ALA A 34 -11.89 15.28 -5.79
CA ALA A 34 -12.33 13.96 -6.20
C ALA A 34 -13.65 13.55 -5.53
N ALA A 35 -13.74 13.68 -4.20
CA ALA A 35 -14.98 13.41 -3.46
C ALA A 35 -16.13 14.29 -3.94
N ARG A 36 -15.88 15.58 -4.19
CA ARG A 36 -16.89 16.48 -4.74
C ARG A 36 -17.36 16.05 -6.13
N ASN A 37 -16.45 15.61 -7.00
CA ASN A 37 -16.78 15.09 -8.32
C ASN A 37 -17.69 13.85 -8.22
N LEU A 38 -17.33 12.89 -7.36
CA LEU A 38 -18.16 11.70 -7.12
C LEU A 38 -19.55 12.07 -6.59
N LEU A 39 -19.65 13.01 -5.65
CA LEU A 39 -20.94 13.47 -5.12
C LEU A 39 -21.82 14.15 -6.19
N HIS A 40 -21.23 14.96 -7.07
CA HIS A 40 -21.96 15.57 -8.17
C HIS A 40 -22.50 14.49 -9.13
N LEU A 41 -21.66 13.53 -9.55
CA LEU A 41 -22.06 12.44 -10.43
C LEU A 41 -23.14 11.53 -9.81
N GLN A 42 -23.04 11.25 -8.51
CA GLN A 42 -24.07 10.51 -7.77
C GLN A 42 -25.41 11.25 -7.75
N SER A 43 -25.37 12.56 -7.51
CA SER A 43 -26.58 13.39 -7.45
C SER A 43 -27.23 13.49 -8.82
N GLU A 44 -26.44 13.69 -9.88
CA GLU A 44 -26.93 13.72 -11.25
C GLU A 44 -27.56 12.38 -11.65
N LEU A 45 -26.93 11.25 -11.33
CA LEU A 45 -27.52 9.92 -11.57
C LEU A 45 -28.82 9.70 -10.79
N ALA A 46 -28.92 10.20 -9.56
CA ALA A 46 -30.15 10.11 -8.78
C ALA A 46 -31.30 10.89 -9.43
N GLU A 47 -31.04 12.09 -9.96
CA GLU A 47 -32.02 12.89 -10.71
C GLU A 47 -32.45 12.18 -12.00
N LEU A 48 -31.49 11.65 -12.78
CA LEU A 48 -31.79 10.91 -14.00
C LEU A 48 -32.60 9.63 -13.71
N GLN A 49 -32.28 8.93 -12.62
CA GLN A 49 -33.03 7.76 -12.17
C GLN A 49 -34.47 8.14 -11.78
N ALA A 50 -34.67 9.23 -11.05
CA ALA A 50 -36.00 9.71 -10.69
C ALA A 50 -36.85 10.05 -11.92
N GLN A 51 -36.24 10.68 -12.95
CA GLN A 51 -36.90 10.94 -14.23
C GLN A 51 -37.26 9.64 -14.97
N GLN A 52 -36.38 8.65 -14.97
CA GLN A 52 -36.64 7.35 -15.58
C GLN A 52 -37.81 6.64 -14.89
N ASP A 53 -37.81 6.63 -13.55
CA ASP A 53 -38.88 6.04 -12.75
C ASP A 53 -40.23 6.73 -12.98
N GLU A 54 -40.25 8.05 -13.20
CA GLU A 54 -41.45 8.80 -13.57
C GLU A 54 -42.00 8.37 -14.93
N LEU A 55 -41.13 8.30 -15.95
CA LEU A 55 -41.53 7.87 -17.30
C LEU A 55 -42.05 6.44 -17.30
N ASP A 56 -41.39 5.54 -16.55
CA ASP A 56 -41.80 4.16 -16.41
C ASP A 56 -43.14 4.03 -15.67
N ARG A 57 -43.37 4.82 -14.62
CA ARG A 57 -44.68 4.89 -13.95
C ARG A 57 -45.78 5.36 -14.90
N ALA A 58 -45.51 6.39 -15.69
CA ALA A 58 -46.46 6.91 -16.67
C ALA A 58 -46.73 5.95 -17.85
N GLU A 59 -45.87 4.95 -18.10
CA GLU A 59 -46.10 3.92 -19.12
C GLU A 59 -46.87 2.70 -18.61
N ARG A 60 -46.90 2.47 -17.29
CA ARG A 60 -47.66 1.35 -16.71
C ARG A 60 -49.14 1.39 -17.08
N SER A 61 -49.72 2.59 -17.15
CA SER A 61 -51.09 2.87 -17.59
C SER A 61 -51.28 2.90 -19.11
N GLY A 62 -50.21 2.74 -19.89
CA GLY A 62 -50.24 2.79 -21.35
C GLY A 62 -50.87 1.56 -22.01
N GLY A 63 -51.26 1.73 -23.28
CA GLY A 63 -51.78 0.65 -24.11
C GLY A 63 -50.74 -0.42 -24.46
N ARG A 64 -51.18 -1.50 -25.10
CA ARG A 64 -50.35 -2.67 -25.43
C ARG A 64 -49.11 -2.31 -26.29
N ALA A 65 -49.23 -1.33 -27.18
CA ALA A 65 -48.15 -0.86 -28.04
C ALA A 65 -47.03 -0.14 -27.25
N VAL A 66 -47.38 0.73 -26.29
CA VAL A 66 -46.38 1.41 -25.43
C VAL A 66 -45.61 0.38 -24.59
N LYS A 67 -46.31 -0.64 -24.09
CA LYS A 67 -45.70 -1.75 -23.36
C LYS A 67 -44.76 -2.60 -24.23
N GLN A 68 -44.97 -2.62 -25.55
CA GLN A 68 -44.09 -3.32 -26.49
C GLN A 68 -42.75 -2.59 -26.63
N PHE A 69 -42.74 -1.25 -26.69
CA PHE A 69 -41.52 -0.45 -26.75
C PHE A 69 -40.62 -0.72 -25.53
N SER A 70 -41.19 -0.77 -24.32
CA SER A 70 -40.43 -1.07 -23.10
C SER A 70 -39.86 -2.51 -23.01
N ARG A 71 -40.24 -3.41 -23.94
CA ARG A 71 -39.77 -4.80 -23.96
C ARG A 71 -38.84 -5.12 -25.12
N ASN A 72 -38.90 -4.33 -26.20
CA ASN A 72 -38.21 -4.62 -27.45
C ASN A 72 -37.44 -3.37 -27.92
N TRP A 73 -36.10 -3.49 -27.90
CA TRP A 73 -35.20 -2.39 -28.24
C TRP A 73 -35.33 -1.88 -29.69
N PRO A 74 -35.39 -2.75 -30.71
CA PRO A 74 -35.76 -2.32 -32.07
C PRO A 74 -37.07 -1.52 -32.15
N ASP A 75 -38.15 -2.02 -31.55
CA ASP A 75 -39.47 -1.36 -31.57
C ASP A 75 -39.40 0.02 -30.88
N PHE A 76 -38.68 0.11 -29.75
CA PHE A 76 -38.41 1.36 -29.04
C PHE A 76 -37.62 2.36 -29.89
N CYS A 77 -36.55 1.90 -30.55
CA CYS A 77 -35.73 2.75 -31.41
C CYS A 77 -36.50 3.28 -32.62
N ALA A 78 -37.36 2.46 -33.21
CA ALA A 78 -38.24 2.89 -34.30
C ALA A 78 -39.26 3.92 -33.80
N ALA A 79 -39.89 3.69 -32.65
CA ALA A 79 -40.84 4.63 -32.05
C ALA A 79 -40.19 5.96 -31.68
N ALA A 80 -38.94 5.98 -31.23
CA ALA A 80 -38.21 7.21 -30.91
C ALA A 80 -37.97 8.16 -32.11
N LEU A 81 -38.19 7.70 -33.34
CA LEU A 81 -38.10 8.54 -34.54
C LEU A 81 -39.38 9.34 -34.80
N SER A 82 -40.53 8.85 -34.33
CA SER A 82 -41.85 9.41 -34.65
C SER A 82 -42.66 9.85 -33.43
N ASP A 83 -42.39 9.28 -32.26
CA ASP A 83 -43.03 9.62 -30.99
C ASP A 83 -42.06 10.43 -30.11
N ASP A 84 -42.41 11.70 -29.88
CA ASP A 84 -41.63 12.62 -29.05
C ASP A 84 -41.39 12.08 -27.64
N ARG A 85 -42.34 11.33 -27.07
CA ARG A 85 -42.18 10.74 -25.74
C ARG A 85 -41.13 9.64 -25.73
N GLN A 86 -41.13 8.76 -26.74
CA GLN A 86 -40.11 7.71 -26.86
C GLN A 86 -38.74 8.31 -27.21
N LYS A 87 -38.72 9.41 -27.96
CA LYS A 87 -37.51 10.18 -28.22
C LYS A 87 -36.88 10.73 -26.93
N GLN A 88 -37.68 11.35 -26.06
CA GLN A 88 -37.20 11.84 -24.76
C GLN A 88 -36.67 10.70 -23.87
N ARG A 89 -37.35 9.56 -23.84
CA ARG A 89 -36.88 8.36 -23.11
C ARG A 89 -35.54 7.86 -23.64
N LYS A 90 -35.34 7.86 -24.96
CA LYS A 90 -34.08 7.43 -25.57
C LYS A 90 -32.94 8.38 -25.22
N ILE A 91 -33.17 9.69 -25.30
CA ILE A 91 -32.18 10.71 -24.89
C ILE A 91 -31.82 10.55 -23.41
N LEU A 92 -32.81 10.32 -22.54
CA LEU A 92 -32.56 10.07 -21.12
C LEU A 92 -31.71 8.82 -20.91
N ALA A 93 -32.03 7.71 -21.59
CA ALA A 93 -31.25 6.47 -21.50
C ALA A 93 -29.79 6.66 -21.97
N ASP A 94 -29.58 7.37 -23.07
CA ASP A 94 -28.24 7.68 -23.58
C ASP A 94 -27.45 8.58 -22.61
N THR A 95 -28.13 9.55 -21.97
CA THR A 95 -27.54 10.42 -20.94
C THR A 95 -27.13 9.59 -19.71
N ILE A 96 -28.01 8.72 -19.22
CA ILE A 96 -27.72 7.79 -18.12
C ILE A 96 -26.52 6.92 -18.46
N HIS A 97 -26.45 6.36 -19.66
CA HIS A 97 -25.30 5.55 -20.08
C HIS A 97 -23.98 6.33 -20.00
N SER A 98 -23.95 7.59 -20.45
CA SER A 98 -22.75 8.43 -20.39
C SER A 98 -22.35 8.73 -18.95
N VAL A 99 -23.25 9.30 -18.14
CA VAL A 99 -22.95 9.73 -16.77
C VAL A 99 -22.61 8.52 -15.88
N LEU A 100 -23.30 7.38 -16.08
CA LEU A 100 -23.04 6.16 -15.32
C LEU A 100 -21.66 5.57 -15.64
N LYS A 101 -21.21 5.67 -16.90
CA LYS A 101 -19.87 5.28 -17.29
C LYS A 101 -18.84 6.18 -16.60
N GLU A 102 -19.00 7.50 -16.69
CA GLU A 102 -18.10 8.47 -16.06
C GLU A 102 -18.01 8.27 -14.55
N TYR A 103 -19.15 8.07 -13.87
CA TYR A 103 -19.19 7.76 -12.45
C TYR A 103 -18.44 6.48 -12.08
N ARG A 104 -18.67 5.39 -12.82
CA ARG A 104 -18.02 4.11 -12.53
C ARG A 104 -16.52 4.16 -12.79
N GLU A 105 -16.10 4.81 -13.88
CA GLU A 105 -14.69 5.04 -14.17
C GLU A 105 -14.04 5.88 -13.07
N ALA A 106 -14.64 7.01 -12.68
CA ALA A 106 -14.15 7.84 -11.59
C ALA A 106 -14.04 7.06 -10.27
N LEU A 107 -15.05 6.25 -9.93
CA LEU A 107 -15.05 5.44 -8.71
C LEU A 107 -13.91 4.42 -8.70
N VAL A 108 -13.67 3.74 -9.82
CA VAL A 108 -12.58 2.78 -9.96
C VAL A 108 -11.22 3.48 -9.85
N PHE A 109 -11.04 4.62 -10.53
CA PHE A 109 -9.80 5.41 -10.43
C PHE A 109 -9.53 5.87 -9.00
N GLU A 110 -10.52 6.40 -8.30
CA GLU A 110 -10.38 6.84 -6.91
C GLU A 110 -10.10 5.66 -5.96
N SER A 111 -10.72 4.50 -6.19
CA SER A 111 -10.41 3.27 -5.47
C SER A 111 -8.94 2.86 -5.67
N HIS A 112 -8.43 2.92 -6.91
CA HIS A 112 -7.03 2.63 -7.19
C HIS A 112 -6.09 3.65 -6.54
N LEU A 113 -6.37 4.95 -6.65
CA LEU A 113 -5.59 6.00 -5.99
C LEU A 113 -5.58 5.85 -4.46
N ALA A 114 -6.67 5.35 -3.88
CA ALA A 114 -6.74 5.06 -2.45
C ALA A 114 -5.82 3.92 -2.01
N THR A 115 -5.46 3.00 -2.91
CA THR A 115 -4.49 1.92 -2.60
C THR A 115 -3.04 2.36 -2.69
N LEU A 116 -2.76 3.51 -3.31
CA LEU A 116 -1.39 4.01 -3.42
C LEU A 116 -0.84 4.46 -2.06
N PRO A 117 0.43 4.16 -1.77
CA PRO A 117 1.04 4.49 -0.48
C PRO A 117 1.23 5.99 -0.31
N ARG A 118 1.16 6.43 0.95
CA ARG A 118 1.56 7.78 1.35
C ARG A 118 3.09 7.90 1.29
N PRO A 119 3.63 9.10 1.00
CA PRO A 119 5.07 9.31 1.04
C PRO A 119 5.64 9.10 2.45
N PRO A 120 6.77 8.39 2.60
CA PRO A 120 7.49 8.30 3.86
C PRO A 120 7.83 9.71 4.39
N LYS A 121 7.75 9.91 5.70
CA LYS A 121 7.98 11.23 6.33
C LYS A 121 9.35 11.82 5.97
N SER A 122 10.40 10.99 5.94
CA SER A 122 11.76 11.40 5.57
C SER A 122 11.86 11.85 4.12
N THR A 123 11.30 11.08 3.19
CA THR A 123 11.23 11.41 1.76
C THR A 123 10.43 12.69 1.54
N LEU A 124 9.27 12.83 2.20
CA LEU A 124 8.45 14.03 2.12
C LEU A 124 9.19 15.27 2.64
N GLN A 125 9.94 15.14 3.74
CA GLN A 125 10.73 16.25 4.28
C GLN A 125 11.83 16.67 3.30
N ALA A 126 12.58 15.72 2.73
CA ALA A 126 13.60 16.01 1.73
C ALA A 126 13.01 16.66 0.47
N PHE A 127 11.87 16.13 -0.01
CA PHE A 127 11.12 16.71 -1.11
C PHE A 127 10.69 18.14 -0.81
N ARG A 128 10.13 18.41 0.38
CA ARG A 128 9.73 19.76 0.79
C ARG A 128 10.92 20.72 0.86
N CYS A 129 12.06 20.30 1.41
CA CYS A 129 13.25 21.15 1.42
C CYS A 129 13.68 21.54 -0.01
N HIS A 130 13.59 20.60 -0.96
CA HIS A 130 13.85 20.90 -2.36
C HIS A 130 12.78 21.84 -2.95
N PHE A 131 11.51 21.54 -2.72
CA PHE A 131 10.37 22.32 -3.22
C PHE A 131 10.38 23.75 -2.71
N PHE A 132 10.73 23.98 -1.44
CA PHE A 132 10.83 25.32 -0.84
C PHE A 132 12.20 25.98 -1.03
N ASN A 133 13.07 25.44 -1.90
CA ASN A 133 14.40 26.00 -2.20
C ASN A 133 15.27 26.24 -0.95
N GLY A 134 15.15 25.40 0.06
CA GLY A 134 15.81 25.58 1.36
C GLY A 134 15.02 25.00 2.52
N ASP A 135 14.89 25.75 3.60
CA ASP A 135 14.06 25.36 4.75
C ASP A 135 12.58 25.58 4.42
N PRO A 136 11.68 24.61 4.63
CA PRO A 136 10.24 24.79 4.40
C PRO A 136 9.60 25.97 5.14
N LYS A 137 10.20 26.46 6.23
CA LYS A 137 9.69 27.59 7.02
C LYS A 137 10.15 28.96 6.50
N PHE A 138 11.32 29.02 5.89
CA PHE A 138 11.99 30.29 5.54
C PHE A 138 12.29 30.43 4.03
N GLY A 139 12.18 29.32 3.30
CA GLY A 139 12.36 29.26 1.86
C GLY A 139 11.14 29.76 1.10
N PHE A 140 11.19 29.60 -0.22
CA PHE A 140 10.12 30.00 -1.12
C PHE A 140 9.76 28.84 -2.05
N PRO A 141 8.47 28.61 -2.31
CA PRO A 141 8.01 27.46 -3.07
C PRO A 141 8.45 27.58 -4.54
N THR A 142 8.87 26.46 -5.12
CA THR A 142 9.28 26.36 -6.52
C THR A 142 8.10 26.61 -7.46
N LEU A 143 6.89 26.25 -7.05
CA LEU A 143 5.65 26.61 -7.76
C LEU A 143 4.93 27.72 -7.01
N GLY A 144 4.51 28.76 -7.72
CA GLY A 144 3.84 29.93 -7.13
C GLY A 144 2.32 29.85 -7.10
N ALA A 145 1.68 30.96 -6.70
CA ALA A 145 0.23 31.13 -6.65
C ALA A 145 -0.46 29.99 -5.85
N ASN A 146 -1.57 29.46 -6.35
CA ASN A 146 -2.31 28.38 -5.71
C ASN A 146 -1.57 27.03 -5.72
N SER A 147 -0.44 26.94 -6.41
CA SER A 147 0.42 25.75 -6.43
C SER A 147 1.46 25.73 -5.30
N ALA A 148 1.63 26.85 -4.59
CA ALA A 148 2.59 26.99 -3.50
C ALA A 148 2.35 26.02 -2.33
N SER A 149 1.08 25.66 -2.10
CA SER A 149 0.65 24.82 -0.98
C SER A 149 0.26 23.39 -1.39
N LEU A 150 0.59 22.96 -2.62
CA LEU A 150 0.19 21.63 -3.14
C LEU A 150 0.66 20.48 -2.25
N PHE A 151 1.84 20.64 -1.65
CA PHE A 151 2.54 19.58 -0.92
C PHE A 151 2.50 19.74 0.61
N ASP A 152 1.60 20.58 1.15
CA ASP A 152 1.52 20.90 2.59
C ASP A 152 0.80 19.84 3.42
N ASP A 153 -0.24 19.22 2.86
CA ASP A 153 -1.01 18.17 3.53
C ASP A 153 -0.45 16.79 3.18
N PRO A 154 0.19 16.06 4.11
CA PRO A 154 0.75 14.73 3.84
C PRO A 154 -0.32 13.67 3.54
N ASP A 155 -1.56 13.86 3.98
CA ASP A 155 -2.64 12.87 3.82
C ASP A 155 -3.30 12.93 2.44
N ASP A 156 -3.08 14.02 1.72
CA ASP A 156 -3.55 14.26 0.35
C ASP A 156 -2.44 14.05 -0.71
N LEU A 157 -1.38 13.32 -0.36
CA LEU A 157 -0.25 13.01 -1.24
C LEU A 157 -0.12 11.50 -1.50
N VAL A 158 0.37 11.17 -2.70
CA VAL A 158 0.74 9.80 -3.12
C VAL A 158 2.13 9.79 -3.72
N VAL A 159 2.79 8.64 -3.59
CA VAL A 159 4.02 8.33 -4.33
C VAL A 159 3.66 7.41 -5.49
N LEU A 160 4.07 7.78 -6.70
CA LEU A 160 3.80 6.99 -7.91
C LEU A 160 4.72 5.76 -8.04
N GLY A 161 5.85 5.76 -7.35
CA GLY A 161 6.78 4.63 -7.29
C GLY A 161 6.27 3.48 -6.40
N VAL A 162 6.17 2.29 -7.00
CA VAL A 162 5.89 1.04 -6.29
C VAL A 162 7.05 0.73 -5.35
N HIS A 163 6.81 0.77 -4.04
CA HIS A 163 7.72 0.18 -3.08
C HIS A 163 7.55 -1.34 -3.19
N GLU A 164 8.42 -2.01 -3.95
CA GLU A 164 8.62 -3.45 -3.80
C GLU A 164 9.03 -3.69 -2.34
N ASP A 165 8.10 -4.26 -1.58
CA ASP A 165 8.25 -4.83 -0.23
C ASP A 165 9.34 -4.16 0.63
N ARG A 166 9.05 -2.97 1.15
CA ARG A 166 9.76 -2.50 2.35
C ARG A 166 9.37 -3.44 3.49
N ASP A 167 10.23 -4.42 3.76
CA ASP A 167 10.14 -5.28 4.93
C ASP A 167 9.89 -4.43 6.19
N ARG A 168 8.99 -4.90 7.06
CA ARG A 168 8.66 -4.26 8.36
C ARG A 168 9.91 -3.91 9.18
N LEU A 169 10.97 -4.69 8.95
CA LEU A 169 12.29 -4.52 9.52
C LEU A 169 13.01 -3.26 9.00
N THR A 170 12.93 -2.95 7.71
CA THR A 170 13.48 -1.71 7.12
C THR A 170 12.81 -0.49 7.74
N ALA A 171 11.49 -0.54 7.95
CA ALA A 171 10.76 0.52 8.64
C ALA A 171 11.15 0.62 10.13
N PHE A 172 11.23 -0.50 10.84
CA PHE A 172 11.61 -0.53 12.25
C PHE A 172 13.05 -0.05 12.49
N VAL A 173 13.99 -0.41 11.63
CA VAL A 173 15.39 0.03 11.70
C VAL A 173 15.52 1.50 11.35
N GLN A 174 14.77 2.01 10.36
CA GLN A 174 14.74 3.44 10.07
C GLN A 174 14.18 4.25 11.25
N ASP A 175 13.15 3.77 11.95
CA ASP A 175 12.54 4.49 13.08
C ASP A 175 13.30 4.35 14.41
N ARG A 176 13.87 3.18 14.73
CA ARG A 176 14.56 2.92 16.02
C ARG A 176 16.06 3.10 15.97
N LEU A 177 16.69 2.98 14.79
CA LEU A 177 18.15 3.08 14.60
C LEU A 177 18.54 4.28 13.72
N ALA A 178 17.65 5.27 13.59
CA ALA A 178 17.90 6.55 12.90
C ALA A 178 19.20 7.24 13.36
N TRP A 179 19.61 7.03 14.62
CA TRP A 179 20.88 7.55 15.15
C TRP A 179 22.09 6.99 14.40
N ILE A 180 22.10 5.69 14.04
CA ILE A 180 23.28 5.01 13.48
C ILE A 180 23.47 5.43 12.02
N PHE A 181 22.36 5.66 11.32
CA PHE A 181 22.35 6.17 9.97
C PHE A 181 22.19 7.69 10.00
N GLN A 182 23.20 8.39 10.54
CA GLN A 182 23.26 9.85 10.41
C GLN A 182 23.36 10.23 8.94
N THR A 183 22.24 10.63 8.34
CA THR A 183 22.21 11.41 7.11
C THR A 183 22.72 12.81 7.43
N LYS A 184 24.04 12.96 7.47
CA LYS A 184 24.67 14.28 7.41
C LYS A 184 24.31 14.90 6.06
N ALA A 185 23.42 15.88 6.09
CA ALA A 185 23.23 16.82 5.00
C ALA A 185 24.48 17.70 4.91
N SER A 186 25.43 17.31 4.06
CA SER A 186 26.55 18.16 3.68
C SER A 186 26.62 18.19 2.15
N ASP A 187 26.45 19.38 1.61
CA ASP A 187 26.66 19.77 0.21
C ASP A 187 25.99 18.94 -0.89
N GLY A 188 24.75 19.34 -1.22
CA GLY A 188 24.23 19.32 -2.60
C GLY A 188 24.05 17.95 -3.26
N ASN A 189 24.31 16.86 -2.54
CA ASN A 189 24.07 15.49 -2.95
C ASN A 189 23.43 14.80 -1.76
N ILE A 190 22.10 14.91 -1.66
CA ILE A 190 21.35 14.31 -0.57
C ILE A 190 21.60 12.81 -0.64
N ALA A 191 22.20 12.29 0.43
CA ALA A 191 22.60 10.92 0.57
C ALA A 191 21.36 10.00 0.52
N TYR A 192 20.99 9.60 -0.70
CA TYR A 192 20.39 8.30 -0.96
C TYR A 192 21.42 7.26 -0.52
N VAL A 193 21.41 6.92 0.77
CA VAL A 193 21.91 5.61 1.16
C VAL A 193 20.86 4.65 0.63
N SER A 194 21.12 4.17 -0.58
CA SER A 194 20.33 3.22 -1.36
C SER A 194 19.54 2.28 -0.46
N ASP A 195 18.20 2.35 -0.53
CA ASP A 195 17.26 1.48 0.20
C ASP A 195 17.64 -0.01 0.04
N ARG A 196 18.26 -0.38 -1.10
CA ARG A 196 18.79 -1.72 -1.38
C ARG A 196 19.94 -2.16 -0.47
N ARG A 197 20.84 -1.27 -0.04
CA ARG A 197 21.92 -1.59 0.93
C ARG A 197 21.36 -1.75 2.34
N ILE A 198 20.37 -0.95 2.70
CA ILE A 198 19.68 -1.04 3.98
C ILE A 198 18.90 -2.35 4.04
N ALA A 199 18.12 -2.68 3.01
CA ALA A 199 17.41 -3.95 2.90
C ALA A 199 18.38 -5.15 2.93
N GLY A 200 19.52 -5.07 2.23
CA GLY A 200 20.56 -6.11 2.29
C GLY A 200 21.17 -6.29 3.68
N PHE A 201 21.52 -5.20 4.36
CA PHE A 201 22.06 -5.25 5.73
C PHE A 201 21.04 -5.83 6.72
N VAL A 202 19.78 -5.42 6.58
CA VAL A 202 18.66 -5.86 7.38
C VAL A 202 18.37 -7.35 7.19
N ALA A 203 18.39 -7.84 5.95
CA ALA A 203 18.24 -9.26 5.63
C ALA A 203 19.41 -10.10 6.20
N ILE A 204 20.64 -9.61 6.11
CA ILE A 204 21.82 -10.26 6.70
C ILE A 204 21.66 -10.32 8.23
N LEU A 205 21.29 -9.22 8.88
CA LEU A 205 21.11 -9.16 10.33
C LEU A 205 19.98 -10.09 10.80
N SER A 206 18.87 -10.15 10.07
CA SER A 206 17.77 -11.07 10.35
C SER A 206 18.21 -12.53 10.23
N THR A 207 18.95 -12.87 9.18
CA THR A 207 19.48 -14.23 8.95
C THR A 207 20.45 -14.64 10.04
N VAL A 208 21.35 -13.74 10.44
CA VAL A 208 22.30 -13.97 11.54
C VAL A 208 21.58 -14.16 12.87
N ASN A 209 20.57 -13.34 13.18
CA ASN A 209 19.78 -13.50 14.41
C ASN A 209 18.99 -14.81 14.42
N ALA A 210 18.37 -15.19 13.30
CA ALA A 210 17.66 -16.47 13.18
C ALA A 210 18.61 -17.67 13.40
N ALA A 211 19.81 -17.63 12.79
CA ALA A 211 20.84 -18.65 13.00
C ALA A 211 21.34 -18.69 14.46
N ALA A 212 21.56 -17.53 15.07
CA ALA A 212 21.97 -17.43 16.46
C ALA A 212 20.91 -17.98 17.43
N LEU A 213 19.61 -17.73 17.17
CA LEU A 213 18.52 -18.32 17.94
C LEU A 213 18.47 -19.84 17.77
N LEU A 214 18.74 -20.37 16.57
CA LEU A 214 18.76 -21.81 16.31
C LEU A 214 19.92 -22.50 17.04
N ILE A 215 21.13 -22.00 16.87
CA ILE A 215 22.32 -22.53 17.54
C ILE A 215 22.19 -22.35 19.06
N GLY A 216 21.75 -21.17 19.52
CA GLY A 216 21.54 -20.86 20.92
C GLY A 216 20.54 -21.77 21.61
N GLY A 217 19.45 -22.14 20.92
CA GLY A 217 18.47 -23.11 21.42
C GLY A 217 19.07 -24.50 21.62
N ILE A 218 19.87 -24.98 20.66
CA ILE A 218 20.55 -26.28 20.73
C ILE A 218 21.59 -26.30 21.87
N VAL A 219 22.43 -25.27 21.97
CA VAL A 219 23.44 -25.15 23.03
C VAL A 219 22.78 -25.08 24.41
N SER A 220 21.72 -24.29 24.56
CA SER A 220 20.98 -24.18 25.82
C SER A 220 20.35 -25.52 26.23
N LEU A 221 19.86 -26.31 25.27
CA LEU A 221 19.34 -27.65 25.52
C LEU A 221 20.42 -28.66 25.90
N TYR A 222 21.65 -28.50 25.40
CA TYR A 222 22.79 -29.34 25.75
C TYR A 222 23.23 -29.11 27.20
N SER A 223 23.23 -27.86 27.67
CA SER A 223 23.68 -27.51 29.03
C SER A 223 22.71 -27.92 30.14
N VAL A 224 21.49 -28.38 29.83
CA VAL A 224 20.44 -28.64 30.82
C VAL A 224 20.03 -30.11 30.83
N SER A 225 20.21 -30.78 31.97
CA SER A 225 19.88 -32.21 32.12
C SER A 225 18.40 -32.48 32.40
N SER A 226 17.68 -31.53 33.01
CA SER A 226 16.29 -31.73 33.46
C SER A 226 15.26 -31.64 32.32
N SER A 227 14.44 -32.70 32.16
CA SER A 227 13.42 -32.79 31.10
C SER A 227 12.37 -31.67 31.14
N ARG A 228 11.94 -31.23 32.34
CA ARG A 228 11.00 -30.11 32.49
C ARG A 228 11.59 -28.78 32.00
N LYS A 229 12.87 -28.53 32.28
CA LYS A 229 13.57 -27.32 31.83
C LYS A 229 13.80 -27.33 30.31
N LYS A 230 14.09 -28.50 29.73
CA LYS A 230 14.20 -28.66 28.27
C LYS A 230 12.91 -28.26 27.55
N LEU A 231 11.75 -28.69 28.04
CA LEU A 231 10.46 -28.31 27.44
C LEU A 231 10.22 -26.79 27.50
N GLY A 232 10.57 -26.15 28.63
CA GLY A 232 10.50 -24.69 28.77
C GLY A 232 11.42 -23.96 27.79
N ILE A 233 12.65 -24.45 27.60
CA ILE A 233 13.61 -23.88 26.63
C ILE A 233 13.07 -23.98 25.21
N ILE A 234 12.50 -25.12 24.81
CA ILE A 234 11.87 -25.29 23.48
C ILE A 234 10.78 -24.24 23.28
N ALA A 235 9.87 -24.07 24.25
CA ALA A 235 8.78 -23.11 24.14
C ALA A 235 9.29 -21.66 24.03
N VAL A 236 10.28 -21.29 24.85
CA VAL A 236 10.85 -19.93 24.85
C VAL A 236 11.57 -19.64 23.53
N PHE A 237 12.46 -20.52 23.08
CA PHE A 237 13.21 -20.29 21.84
C PHE A 237 12.32 -20.34 20.59
N THR A 238 11.30 -21.20 20.57
CA THR A 238 10.32 -21.22 19.46
C THR A 238 9.52 -19.92 19.43
N THR A 239 9.12 -19.40 20.58
CA THR A 239 8.41 -18.11 20.67
C THR A 239 9.30 -16.95 20.25
N LEU A 240 10.56 -16.91 20.70
CA LEU A 240 11.53 -15.90 20.29
C LEU A 240 11.81 -15.95 18.79
N PHE A 241 11.92 -17.14 18.20
CA PHE A 241 12.07 -17.32 16.77
C PHE A 241 10.83 -16.81 16.01
N ALA A 242 9.62 -17.16 16.45
CA ALA A 242 8.38 -16.69 15.83
C ALA A 242 8.24 -15.15 15.92
N ILE A 243 8.58 -14.56 17.06
CA ILE A 243 8.60 -13.10 17.23
C ILE A 243 9.67 -12.50 16.32
N ASN A 244 10.86 -13.10 16.26
CA ASN A 244 11.93 -12.63 15.38
C ASN A 244 11.42 -12.63 13.94
N VAL A 245 11.06 -13.78 13.37
CA VAL A 245 10.59 -13.88 11.98
C VAL A 245 9.37 -12.99 11.71
N GLY A 246 8.41 -12.90 12.62
CA GLY A 246 7.18 -12.12 12.43
C GLY A 246 7.35 -10.60 12.50
N VAL A 247 8.34 -10.14 13.28
CA VAL A 247 8.70 -8.71 13.37
C VAL A 247 9.74 -8.36 12.30
N LEU A 248 10.64 -9.29 11.98
CA LEU A 248 11.80 -9.07 11.13
C LEU A 248 11.57 -9.40 9.65
N THR A 249 10.51 -10.13 9.29
CA THR A 249 10.24 -10.46 7.89
C THR A 249 8.80 -10.15 7.51
N ASN A 250 8.52 -10.04 6.21
CA ASN A 250 7.16 -9.90 5.69
C ASN A 250 6.45 -11.25 5.51
N ALA A 251 6.85 -12.27 6.27
CA ALA A 251 6.31 -13.62 6.17
C ALA A 251 4.80 -13.63 6.41
N ARG A 252 4.07 -14.31 5.53
CA ARG A 252 2.63 -14.53 5.68
C ARG A 252 2.36 -15.35 6.94
N ARG A 253 1.16 -15.23 7.52
CA ARG A 253 0.78 -15.99 8.73
C ARG A 253 1.04 -17.50 8.56
N ALA A 254 0.73 -18.06 7.38
CA ALA A 254 0.98 -19.47 7.09
C ALA A 254 2.48 -19.84 7.08
N GLU A 255 3.33 -18.98 6.51
CA GLU A 255 4.78 -19.18 6.47
C GLU A 255 5.39 -19.10 7.87
N LEU A 256 4.89 -18.17 8.70
CA LEU A 256 5.28 -18.05 10.10
C LEU A 256 4.97 -19.33 10.90
N PHE A 257 3.77 -19.89 10.72
CA PHE A 257 3.39 -21.15 11.37
C PHE A 257 4.25 -22.32 10.90
N ALA A 258 4.50 -22.42 9.59
CA ALA A 258 5.35 -23.48 9.03
C ALA A 258 6.79 -23.39 9.54
N ALA A 259 7.38 -22.19 9.53
CA ALA A 259 8.74 -21.95 10.02
C ALA A 259 8.86 -22.26 11.53
N SER A 260 7.88 -21.83 12.33
CA SER A 260 7.86 -22.07 13.78
C SER A 260 7.69 -23.56 14.11
N ALA A 261 6.84 -24.27 13.36
CA ALA A 261 6.67 -25.72 13.50
C ALA A 261 7.95 -26.47 13.13
N GLY A 262 8.62 -26.09 12.03
CA GLY A 262 9.90 -26.66 11.64
C GLY A 262 10.99 -26.43 12.70
N TYR A 263 11.08 -25.21 13.23
CA TYR A 263 12.02 -24.88 14.31
C TYR A 263 11.77 -25.71 15.57
N ALA A 264 10.51 -25.79 16.02
CA ALA A 264 10.13 -26.60 17.18
C ALA A 264 10.47 -28.08 16.96
N ALA A 265 10.20 -28.63 15.77
CA ALA A 265 10.52 -30.02 15.44
C ALA A 265 12.02 -30.31 15.57
N VAL A 266 12.88 -29.42 15.07
CA VAL A 266 14.35 -29.57 15.19
C VAL A 266 14.79 -29.64 16.65
N LEU A 267 14.28 -28.74 17.50
CA LEU A 267 14.63 -28.74 18.93
C LEU A 267 14.09 -29.99 19.67
N VAL A 268 12.88 -30.43 19.33
CA VAL A 268 12.26 -31.63 19.92
C VAL A 268 13.05 -32.90 19.54
N VAL A 269 13.43 -33.05 18.27
CA VAL A 269 14.24 -34.18 17.79
C VAL A 269 15.59 -34.22 18.51
N PHE A 270 16.24 -33.07 18.70
CA PHE A 270 17.49 -32.99 19.44
C PHE A 270 17.35 -33.47 20.90
N VAL A 271 16.24 -33.12 21.58
CA VAL A 271 15.96 -33.61 22.94
C VAL A 271 15.69 -35.11 22.96
N SER A 272 14.91 -35.63 22.01
CA SER A 272 14.58 -37.05 21.91
C SER A 272 15.81 -37.94 21.63
N GLY A 273 16.75 -37.48 20.79
CA GLY A 273 17.99 -38.20 20.52
C GLY A 273 18.88 -38.34 21.76
N ASN A 274 18.92 -37.33 22.64
CA ASN A 274 19.73 -37.34 23.85
C ASN A 274 19.11 -38.15 25.01
N LEU A 275 17.78 -38.33 25.00
CA LEU A 275 17.06 -39.19 25.96
C LEU A 275 17.21 -40.69 25.64
N GLY A 276 17.41 -41.06 24.36
CA GLY A 276 17.58 -42.46 23.95
C GLY A 276 18.90 -43.10 24.39
N VAL A 277 19.95 -42.32 24.60
CA VAL A 277 21.29 -42.82 24.98
C VAL A 277 21.39 -43.15 26.48
N THR A 278 20.57 -42.52 27.33
CA THR A 278 20.61 -42.72 28.79
C THR A 278 19.75 -43.89 29.28
N GLY A 279 18.93 -44.49 28.40
CA GLY A 279 18.00 -45.58 28.75
C GLY A 279 18.56 -47.01 28.63
N THR A 280 19.77 -47.20 28.09
CA THR A 280 20.31 -48.55 27.79
C THR A 280 21.47 -49.00 28.67
N ALA A 281 21.90 -48.21 29.67
CA ALA A 281 23.07 -48.54 30.49
C ALA A 281 22.76 -49.34 31.78
N ASN A 282 21.54 -49.87 31.96
CA ASN A 282 21.19 -50.58 33.20
C ASN A 282 20.22 -51.75 32.99
N VAL A 283 20.58 -52.71 32.13
CA VAL A 283 20.08 -54.09 32.20
C VAL A 283 21.22 -55.02 31.78
N GLY A 284 21.91 -55.63 32.75
CA GLY A 284 22.99 -56.59 32.47
C GLY A 284 24.03 -56.76 33.58
N ALA A 285 23.58 -57.03 34.81
CA ALA A 285 24.29 -57.83 35.81
C ALA A 285 23.26 -58.62 36.61
#